data_AF-A0A971NL08-F1
#
_entry.id   AF-A0A971NL08-F1
#
_cell.length_a   1.000
_cell.length_b   1.000
_cell.length_c   1.000
_cell.angle_alpha   90.00
_cell.angle_beta   90.00
_cell.angle_gamma   90.00
#
_symmetry.space_group_name_H-M   'P 1'
#
loop_
_entity.id
_entity.type
_entity.pdbx_description
1 polymer ?
#
loop_
_entity_poly.entity_id
_entity_poly.type
_entity_poly.pdbx_seq_one_letter_code
_entity_poly.pdbx_strand_id
1 'polypeptide(L)'
;MVRERKKRWVQGVLIALVILVLTGAAGLRIAGRALEERVAESLGPRGEVERIRLGLTGVVAEQVRIRGPAHWPASDELRAERVKVVPGLRSLFSGRYHIRSITVIRPYLSVLRTKDGGLRAVPGLLGPSKDRTSEDGSGDAAPGVSIGRIILRDGVVELFDATVSAPPLKIRLEDIQARIRDITAPSFTGMTRFDLTGIVKGARRDGRVHAAGSVEIATRDSSLAVKLEAVDLTSFQSYLLRSHDARVVSGILDM
;
A
#
# COMPACT_ATOMS: atom_id res chain seq x y z
N MET A 1 -48.22 39.28 17.74
CA MET A 1 -48.06 37.82 17.99
C MET A 1 -47.21 37.05 16.96
N VAL A 2 -47.02 37.53 15.72
CA VAL A 2 -46.26 36.78 14.67
C VAL A 2 -44.73 36.74 14.90
N ARG A 3 -44.13 37.76 15.54
CA ARG A 3 -42.67 37.87 15.76
C ARG A 3 -42.11 36.86 16.79
N GLU A 4 -42.90 36.55 17.82
CA GLU A 4 -42.59 35.56 18.88
C GLU A 4 -42.54 34.12 18.34
N ARG A 5 -43.49 33.74 17.46
CA ARG A 5 -43.52 32.40 16.84
C ARG A 5 -42.34 32.16 15.90
N LYS A 6 -41.92 33.17 15.12
CA LYS A 6 -40.71 33.09 14.27
C LYS A 6 -39.45 32.90 15.10
N LYS A 7 -39.32 33.60 16.23
CA LYS A 7 -38.14 33.48 17.12
C LYS A 7 -38.03 32.09 17.75
N ARG A 8 -39.15 31.50 18.19
CA ARG A 8 -39.20 30.14 18.76
C ARG A 8 -38.93 29.04 17.72
N TRP A 9 -39.36 29.23 16.48
CA TRP A 9 -39.08 28.30 15.38
C TRP A 9 -37.60 28.31 14.97
N VAL A 10 -36.99 29.51 14.88
CA VAL A 10 -35.55 29.66 14.60
C VAL A 10 -34.70 29.03 15.71
N GLN A 11 -35.09 29.19 16.98
CA GLN A 11 -34.41 28.53 18.11
C GLN A 11 -34.54 27.01 18.05
N GLY A 12 -35.71 26.48 17.69
CA GLY A 12 -35.92 25.04 17.53
C GLY A 12 -35.04 24.43 16.41
N VAL A 13 -34.93 25.12 15.27
CA VAL A 13 -34.07 24.68 14.15
C VAL A 13 -32.59 24.74 14.53
N LEU A 14 -32.16 25.76 15.27
CA LEU A 14 -30.78 25.89 15.71
C LEU A 14 -30.38 24.78 16.69
N ILE A 15 -31.25 24.45 17.65
CA ILE A 15 -31.03 23.37 18.61
C ILE A 15 -30.99 22.02 17.90
N ALA A 16 -31.90 21.77 16.95
CA ALA A 16 -31.89 20.54 16.15
C ALA A 16 -30.61 20.40 15.31
N LEU A 17 -30.10 21.50 14.74
CA LEU A 17 -28.84 21.52 13.98
C LEU A 17 -27.63 21.25 14.89
N VAL A 18 -27.60 21.85 16.09
CA VAL A 18 -26.54 21.61 17.08
C VAL A 18 -26.56 20.18 17.58
N ILE A 19 -27.73 19.61 17.87
CA ILE A 19 -27.88 18.19 18.22
C ILE A 19 -27.41 17.32 17.06
N LEU A 20 -27.84 17.58 15.82
CA LEU A 20 -27.40 16.82 14.64
C LEU A 20 -25.87 16.87 14.45
N VAL A 21 -25.24 18.02 14.67
CA VAL A 21 -23.78 18.19 14.61
C VAL A 21 -23.10 17.45 15.75
N LEU A 22 -23.62 17.50 16.99
CA LEU A 22 -23.07 16.82 18.15
C LEU A 22 -23.21 15.29 18.05
N THR A 23 -24.37 14.78 17.62
CA THR A 23 -24.61 13.36 17.39
C THR A 23 -23.81 12.84 16.20
N GLY A 24 -23.71 13.64 15.13
CA GLY A 24 -22.83 13.35 13.99
C GLY A 24 -21.35 13.31 14.40
N ALA A 25 -20.89 14.26 15.21
CA ALA A 25 -19.51 14.30 15.70
C ALA A 25 -19.20 13.15 16.68
N ALA A 26 -20.14 12.80 17.57
CA ALA A 26 -20.01 11.66 18.47
C ALA A 26 -19.99 10.33 17.68
N GLY A 27 -20.88 10.19 16.70
CA GLY A 27 -20.91 9.04 15.79
C GLY A 27 -19.62 8.90 14.97
N LEU A 28 -19.06 10.00 14.47
CA LEU A 28 -17.77 10.01 13.77
C LEU A 28 -16.60 9.60 14.69
N ARG A 29 -16.62 9.97 15.97
CA ARG A 29 -15.59 9.53 16.95
C ARG A 29 -15.68 8.05 17.27
N ILE A 30 -16.89 7.53 17.45
CA ILE A 30 -17.13 6.10 17.72
C ILE A 30 -16.78 5.27 16.47
N ALA A 31 -17.20 5.72 15.29
CA ALA A 31 -16.84 5.10 14.02
C ALA A 31 -15.32 5.14 13.77
N GLY A 32 -14.63 6.21 14.18
CA GLY A 32 -13.18 6.30 14.11
C GLY A 32 -12.46 5.22 14.91
N ARG A 33 -12.89 4.98 16.17
CA ARG A 33 -12.31 3.92 17.02
C ARG A 33 -12.65 2.52 16.53
N ALA A 34 -13.90 2.27 16.14
CA ALA A 34 -14.31 0.98 15.59
C ALA A 34 -13.59 0.67 14.26
N LEU A 35 -13.28 1.71 13.46
CA LEU A 35 -12.49 1.56 12.25
C LEU A 35 -11.02 1.28 12.55
N GLU A 36 -10.46 1.90 13.59
CA GLU A 36 -9.10 1.65 14.05
C GLU A 36 -8.90 0.22 14.53
N GLU A 37 -9.84 -0.31 15.31
CA GLU A 37 -9.83 -1.71 15.75
C GLU A 37 -9.90 -2.67 14.57
N ARG A 38 -10.81 -2.44 13.62
CA ARG A 38 -10.91 -3.29 12.40
C ARG A 38 -9.71 -3.16 11.47
N VAL A 39 -9.11 -1.96 11.37
CA VAL A 39 -7.90 -1.75 10.58
C VAL A 39 -6.72 -2.46 11.25
N ALA A 40 -6.54 -2.32 12.56
CA ALA A 40 -5.51 -3.02 13.32
C ALA A 40 -5.67 -4.56 13.19
N GLU A 41 -6.90 -5.08 13.30
CA GLU A 41 -7.20 -6.49 13.10
C GLU A 41 -6.84 -6.96 11.68
N SER A 42 -7.13 -6.13 10.66
CA SER A 42 -6.81 -6.44 9.26
C SER A 42 -5.32 -6.31 8.90
N LEU A 43 -4.57 -5.47 9.61
CA LEU A 43 -3.11 -5.35 9.48
C LEU A 43 -2.37 -6.50 10.21
N GLY A 44 -3.09 -7.22 11.09
CA GLY A 44 -2.57 -8.34 11.85
C GLY A 44 -1.74 -7.92 13.07
N PRO A 45 -1.22 -8.90 13.85
CA PRO A 45 -0.60 -8.67 15.16
C PRO A 45 0.71 -7.87 15.10
N ARG A 46 1.27 -7.63 13.91
CA ARG A 46 2.49 -6.86 13.68
C ARG A 46 2.22 -5.49 13.07
N GLY A 47 0.95 -5.16 12.84
CA GLY A 47 0.48 -3.91 12.29
C GLY A 47 0.27 -2.86 13.39
N GLU A 48 0.74 -1.66 13.12
CA GLU A 48 0.59 -0.48 13.96
C GLU A 48 0.08 0.67 13.10
N VAL A 49 -0.87 1.43 13.64
CA VAL A 49 -1.34 2.69 13.06
C VAL A 49 -1.38 3.68 14.21
N GLU A 50 -0.66 4.80 14.09
CA GLU A 50 -0.67 5.80 15.16
C GLU A 50 -2.01 6.54 15.22
N ARG A 51 -2.61 6.82 14.06
CA ARG A 51 -3.80 7.64 13.99
C ARG A 51 -4.65 7.36 12.77
N ILE A 52 -5.95 7.31 12.98
CA ILE A 52 -6.94 7.33 11.89
C ILE A 52 -7.80 8.58 12.00
N ARG A 53 -7.93 9.30 10.88
CA ARG A 53 -8.78 10.48 10.74
C ARG A 53 -9.82 10.24 9.68
N LEU A 54 -11.06 10.62 10.01
CA LEU A 54 -12.14 10.72 9.03
C LEU A 54 -12.09 12.12 8.42
N GLY A 55 -11.69 12.20 7.16
CA GLY A 55 -11.80 13.41 6.36
C GLY A 55 -13.18 13.49 5.69
N LEU A 56 -13.55 14.70 5.24
CA LEU A 56 -14.84 14.95 4.55
C LEU A 56 -15.08 14.02 3.36
N THR A 57 -14.02 13.60 2.67
CA THR A 57 -14.10 12.80 1.44
C THR A 57 -13.46 11.42 1.56
N GLY A 58 -13.07 10.97 2.74
CA GLY A 58 -12.36 9.69 2.89
C GLY A 58 -11.62 9.53 4.20
N VAL A 59 -10.95 8.40 4.36
CA VAL A 59 -10.22 8.01 5.57
C VAL A 59 -8.74 8.27 5.37
N VAL A 60 -8.07 8.78 6.40
CA VAL A 60 -6.61 9.01 6.40
C VAL A 60 -6.02 8.27 7.59
N ALA A 61 -5.13 7.31 7.32
CA ALA A 61 -4.28 6.69 8.33
C ALA A 61 -2.90 7.35 8.30
N GLU A 62 -2.37 7.71 9.47
CA GLU A 62 -1.04 8.31 9.65
C GLU A 62 -0.12 7.33 10.41
N GLN A 63 1.16 7.32 10.03
CA GLN A 63 2.20 6.43 10.56
C GLN A 63 1.75 4.96 10.61
N VAL A 64 1.45 4.42 9.44
CA VAL A 64 1.14 2.99 9.27
C VAL A 64 2.45 2.23 9.23
N ARG A 65 2.57 1.16 10.01
CA ARG A 65 3.75 0.32 10.08
C ARG A 65 3.35 -1.13 10.23
N ILE A 66 4.07 -2.01 9.55
CA ILE A 66 4.01 -3.44 9.78
C ILE A 66 5.44 -3.91 10.01
N ARG A 67 5.70 -4.43 11.21
CA ARG A 67 7.04 -4.90 11.58
C ARG A 67 7.39 -6.16 10.80
N GLY A 68 8.65 -6.29 10.40
CA GLY A 68 9.14 -7.51 9.76
C GLY A 68 8.94 -8.74 10.66
N PRO A 69 8.63 -9.92 10.09
CA PRO A 69 8.58 -11.16 10.87
C PRO A 69 9.99 -11.57 11.34
N ALA A 70 10.09 -12.63 12.15
CA ALA A 70 11.40 -13.19 12.52
C ALA A 70 12.23 -13.53 11.27
N HIS A 71 13.53 -13.25 11.32
CA HIS A 71 14.48 -13.43 10.21
C HIS A 71 14.20 -12.58 8.96
N TRP A 72 13.42 -11.51 9.09
CA TRP A 72 13.26 -10.53 8.02
C TRP A 72 14.52 -9.67 7.85
N PRO A 73 14.93 -9.33 6.63
CA PRO A 73 16.17 -8.59 6.37
C PRO A 73 16.12 -7.10 6.76
N ALA A 74 14.93 -6.59 7.11
CA ALA A 74 14.69 -5.21 7.53
C ALA A 74 13.88 -5.18 8.84
N SER A 75 13.87 -4.03 9.52
CA SER A 75 13.03 -3.84 10.72
C SER A 75 11.53 -3.87 10.40
N ASP A 76 11.16 -3.35 9.23
CA ASP A 76 9.79 -3.18 8.79
C ASP A 76 9.57 -3.94 7.48
N GLU A 77 8.44 -4.65 7.35
CA GLU A 77 8.01 -5.18 6.05
C GLU A 77 7.34 -4.08 5.21
N LEU A 78 6.57 -3.22 5.87
CA LEU A 78 5.86 -2.12 5.24
C LEU A 78 5.78 -0.95 6.22
N ARG A 79 5.95 0.26 5.72
CA ARG A 79 5.68 1.49 6.47
C ARG A 79 5.15 2.55 5.53
N ALA A 80 4.32 3.44 6.01
CA ALA A 80 3.85 4.59 5.27
C ALA A 80 3.57 5.73 6.23
N GLU A 81 3.99 6.93 5.87
CA GLU A 81 3.68 8.10 6.69
C GLU A 81 2.20 8.43 6.64
N ARG A 82 1.59 8.34 5.46
CA ARG A 82 0.17 8.66 5.29
C ARG A 82 -0.47 7.82 4.20
N VAL A 83 -1.59 7.20 4.53
CA VAL A 83 -2.46 6.46 3.60
C VAL A 83 -3.82 7.14 3.56
N LYS A 84 -4.20 7.70 2.41
CA LYS A 84 -5.53 8.29 2.19
C LYS A 84 -6.35 7.37 1.31
N VAL A 85 -7.47 6.90 1.82
CA VAL A 85 -8.45 6.08 1.09
C VAL A 85 -9.69 6.91 0.81
N VAL A 86 -10.07 6.99 -0.45
CA VAL A 86 -11.23 7.75 -0.90
C VAL A 86 -12.26 6.81 -1.50
N PRO A 87 -13.43 6.63 -0.86
CA PRO A 87 -14.48 5.78 -1.39
C PRO A 87 -15.14 6.39 -2.63
N GLY A 88 -15.74 5.54 -3.46
CA GLY A 88 -16.56 5.98 -4.58
C GLY A 88 -17.98 6.34 -4.11
N LEU A 89 -18.42 7.58 -4.32
CA LEU A 89 -19.75 8.04 -3.89
C LEU A 89 -20.89 7.20 -4.50
N ARG A 90 -20.72 6.68 -5.72
CA ARG A 90 -21.70 5.81 -6.39
C ARG A 90 -21.76 4.39 -5.80
N SER A 91 -20.73 3.96 -5.08
CA SER A 91 -20.62 2.62 -4.51
C SER A 91 -21.59 2.39 -3.36
N LEU A 92 -21.98 3.47 -2.66
CA LEU A 92 -22.95 3.44 -1.57
C LEU A 92 -24.36 3.07 -2.03
N PHE A 93 -24.66 3.21 -3.32
CA PHE A 93 -25.99 2.94 -3.89
C PHE A 93 -26.04 1.66 -4.74
N SER A 94 -24.88 1.09 -5.11
CA SER A 94 -24.81 0.00 -6.10
C SER A 94 -24.54 -1.39 -5.51
N GLY A 95 -24.51 -1.53 -4.18
CA GLY A 95 -24.21 -2.80 -3.49
C GLY A 95 -22.81 -3.37 -3.78
N ARG A 96 -21.92 -2.59 -4.41
CA ARG A 96 -20.55 -2.99 -4.77
C ARG A 96 -19.59 -2.03 -4.10
N TYR A 97 -18.62 -2.57 -3.36
CA TYR A 97 -17.59 -1.76 -2.71
C TYR A 97 -16.59 -1.27 -3.76
N HIS A 98 -16.52 0.04 -3.93
CA HIS A 98 -15.59 0.68 -4.87
C HIS A 98 -14.78 1.75 -4.15
N ILE A 99 -13.47 1.58 -4.14
CA ILE A 99 -12.50 2.57 -3.69
C ILE A 99 -12.06 3.36 -4.91
N ARG A 100 -12.39 4.65 -4.94
CA ARG A 100 -12.00 5.53 -6.05
C ARG A 100 -10.49 5.70 -6.13
N SER A 101 -9.84 5.95 -5.00
CA SER A 101 -8.39 6.12 -4.96
C SER A 101 -7.78 5.82 -3.60
N ILE A 102 -6.61 5.20 -3.60
CA ILE A 102 -5.70 5.09 -2.46
C ILE A 102 -4.47 5.93 -2.79
N THR A 103 -4.05 6.81 -1.88
CA THR A 103 -2.81 7.57 -2.00
C THR A 103 -1.93 7.27 -0.82
N VAL A 104 -0.71 6.83 -1.07
CA VAL A 104 0.28 6.49 -0.05
C VAL A 104 1.47 7.42 -0.19
N ILE A 105 1.77 8.16 0.88
CA ILE A 105 2.87 9.11 0.95
C ILE A 105 4.01 8.50 1.76
N ARG A 106 5.22 8.62 1.21
CA ARG A 106 6.44 8.03 1.74
C ARG A 106 6.28 6.56 2.14
N PRO A 107 5.75 5.68 1.24
CA PRO A 107 5.74 4.26 1.52
C PRO A 107 7.17 3.72 1.55
N TYR A 108 7.48 2.91 2.54
CA TYR A 108 8.63 2.04 2.59
C TYR A 108 8.15 0.59 2.46
N LEU A 109 8.76 -0.17 1.56
CA LEU A 109 8.47 -1.58 1.35
C LEU A 109 9.78 -2.35 1.30
N SER A 110 9.87 -3.46 2.05
CA SER A 110 10.96 -4.41 1.87
C SER A 110 10.44 -5.69 1.20
N VAL A 111 11.23 -6.20 0.26
CA VAL A 111 10.92 -7.39 -0.54
C VAL A 111 12.08 -8.36 -0.39
N LEU A 112 11.78 -9.61 -0.07
CA LEU A 112 12.78 -10.67 0.04
C LEU A 112 12.57 -11.69 -1.08
N ARG A 113 13.60 -11.91 -1.89
CA ARG A 113 13.70 -13.10 -2.73
C ARG A 113 14.44 -14.18 -1.96
N THR A 114 13.76 -15.28 -1.69
CA THR A 114 14.33 -16.42 -0.96
C THR A 114 15.31 -17.20 -1.83
N LYS A 115 16.16 -18.02 -1.21
CA LYS A 115 17.09 -18.91 -1.93
C LYS A 115 16.39 -19.83 -2.93
N ASP A 116 15.16 -20.24 -2.62
CA ASP A 116 14.31 -21.06 -3.48
C ASP A 116 13.73 -20.28 -4.68
N GLY A 117 14.10 -19.00 -4.86
CA GLY A 117 13.62 -18.13 -5.92
C GLY A 117 12.26 -17.49 -5.66
N GLY A 118 11.60 -17.84 -4.55
CA GLY A 118 10.30 -17.29 -4.16
C GLY A 118 10.39 -15.81 -3.76
N LEU A 119 9.44 -15.00 -4.22
CA LEU A 119 9.32 -13.59 -3.83
C LEU A 119 8.35 -13.45 -2.66
N ARG A 120 8.79 -12.77 -1.60
CA ARG A 120 7.98 -12.42 -0.43
C ARG A 120 7.94 -10.91 -0.30
N ALA A 121 6.77 -10.33 -0.45
CA ALA A 121 6.49 -8.92 -0.21
C ALA A 121 5.29 -8.83 0.73
N VAL A 122 5.43 -8.09 1.84
CA VAL A 122 4.36 -7.86 2.83
C VAL A 122 3.63 -9.15 3.28
N PRO A 123 4.35 -10.16 3.82
CA PRO A 123 3.73 -11.41 4.24
C PRO A 123 2.70 -11.22 5.37
N GLY A 124 2.75 -10.12 6.14
CA GLY A 124 1.72 -9.80 7.13
C GLY A 124 0.35 -9.48 6.52
N LEU A 125 0.29 -8.96 5.29
CA LEU A 125 -0.97 -8.67 4.60
C LEU A 125 -1.45 -9.79 3.66
N LEU A 126 -0.53 -10.61 3.15
CA LEU A 126 -0.81 -11.63 2.13
C LEU A 126 -0.67 -13.08 2.62
N GLY A 127 -0.13 -13.29 3.82
CA GLY A 127 0.01 -14.62 4.41
C GLY A 127 -1.34 -15.17 4.90
N PRO A 128 -1.52 -16.51 4.90
CA PRO A 128 -2.65 -17.11 5.59
C PRO A 128 -2.54 -16.74 7.08
N SER A 129 -3.52 -15.99 7.60
CA SER A 129 -3.61 -15.66 9.02
C SER A 129 -3.70 -16.96 9.82
N LYS A 130 -2.58 -17.44 10.35
CA LYS A 130 -2.49 -18.71 11.10
C LYS A 130 -3.19 -18.66 12.47
N ASP A 131 -3.70 -17.49 12.87
CA ASP A 131 -4.47 -17.26 14.10
C ASP A 131 -5.98 -17.02 13.85
N ARG A 132 -6.50 -17.26 12.64
CA ARG A 132 -7.95 -17.48 12.49
C ARG A 132 -8.23 -18.92 12.88
N THR A 133 -8.20 -19.17 14.19
CA THR A 133 -8.83 -20.36 14.76
C THR A 133 -10.27 -20.37 14.25
N SER A 134 -10.55 -21.38 13.43
CA SER A 134 -11.86 -21.67 12.88
C SER A 134 -12.85 -21.95 14.00
N GLU A 135 -13.45 -20.91 14.57
CA GLU A 135 -14.68 -20.95 15.34
C GLU A 135 -15.52 -19.73 14.93
N ASP A 136 -16.05 -19.79 13.72
CA ASP A 136 -17.49 -19.58 13.48
C ASP A 136 -17.82 -19.85 12.01
N GLY A 137 -18.78 -20.75 11.81
CA GLY A 137 -19.23 -21.15 10.49
C GLY A 137 -20.02 -20.02 9.81
N SER A 138 -19.50 -19.53 8.69
CA SER A 138 -20.27 -19.15 7.49
C SER A 138 -19.29 -18.71 6.41
N GLY A 139 -19.23 -19.49 5.33
CA GLY A 139 -18.47 -19.15 4.13
C GLY A 139 -19.15 -18.02 3.35
N ASP A 140 -19.06 -16.80 3.87
CA ASP A 140 -19.34 -15.61 3.06
C ASP A 140 -18.00 -15.13 2.47
N ALA A 141 -17.83 -15.35 1.17
CA ALA A 141 -16.67 -14.85 0.45
C ALA A 141 -16.60 -13.34 0.66
N ALA A 142 -15.47 -12.85 1.20
CA ALA A 142 -15.29 -11.43 1.49
C ALA A 142 -15.75 -10.59 0.28
N PRO A 143 -16.65 -9.60 0.48
CA PRO A 143 -17.29 -8.93 -0.63
C PRO A 143 -16.25 -8.27 -1.53
N GLY A 144 -16.36 -8.51 -2.83
CA GLY A 144 -15.40 -8.03 -3.81
C GLY A 144 -15.24 -6.50 -3.77
N VAL A 145 -14.00 -6.03 -3.65
CA VAL A 145 -13.65 -4.61 -3.62
C VAL A 145 -12.91 -4.26 -4.90
N SER A 146 -13.43 -3.27 -5.63
CA SER A 146 -12.73 -2.69 -6.78
C SER A 146 -12.00 -1.42 -6.36
N ILE A 147 -10.75 -1.27 -6.78
CA ILE A 147 -9.89 -0.12 -6.50
C ILE A 147 -9.55 0.53 -7.84
N GLY A 148 -10.06 1.73 -8.07
CA GLY A 148 -9.86 2.46 -9.32
C GLY A 148 -8.40 2.87 -9.53
N ARG A 149 -7.73 3.35 -8.48
CA ARG A 149 -6.31 3.75 -8.55
C ARG A 149 -5.59 3.70 -7.21
N ILE A 150 -4.32 3.31 -7.24
CA ILE A 150 -3.35 3.50 -6.16
C ILE A 150 -2.27 4.46 -6.66
N ILE A 151 -1.92 5.46 -5.84
CA ILE A 151 -0.85 6.42 -6.11
C ILE A 151 0.16 6.31 -4.97
N LEU A 152 1.42 6.04 -5.31
CA LEU A 152 2.55 6.07 -4.39
C LEU A 152 3.36 7.33 -4.68
N ARG A 153 3.75 8.05 -3.62
CA ARG A 153 4.60 9.24 -3.71
C ARG A 153 5.77 9.14 -2.76
N ASP A 154 6.95 9.48 -3.27
CA ASP A 154 8.21 9.57 -2.52
C ASP A 154 8.53 8.25 -1.81
N GLY A 155 8.28 7.14 -2.50
CA GLY A 155 8.42 5.80 -1.95
C GLY A 155 9.87 5.31 -1.92
N VAL A 156 10.12 4.35 -1.04
CA VAL A 156 11.37 3.60 -0.92
C VAL A 156 11.05 2.12 -1.00
N VAL A 157 11.76 1.40 -1.86
CA VAL A 157 11.68 -0.06 -1.94
C VAL A 157 13.08 -0.62 -1.71
N GLU A 158 13.20 -1.58 -0.80
CA GLU A 158 14.42 -2.34 -0.61
C GLU A 158 14.18 -3.80 -0.99
N LEU A 159 14.82 -4.25 -2.06
CA LEU A 159 14.85 -5.63 -2.48
C LEU A 159 16.09 -6.31 -1.90
N PHE A 160 15.87 -7.41 -1.20
CA PHE A 160 16.91 -8.28 -0.68
C PHE A 160 16.87 -9.58 -1.46
N ASP A 161 17.90 -9.86 -2.25
CA ASP A 161 17.98 -11.08 -3.06
C ASP A 161 18.95 -12.09 -2.45
N ALA A 162 18.41 -13.17 -1.87
CA ALA A 162 19.20 -14.24 -1.27
C ALA A 162 19.63 -15.33 -2.29
N THR A 163 19.21 -15.23 -3.55
CA THR A 163 19.58 -16.19 -4.60
C THR A 163 21.00 -15.97 -5.13
N VAL A 164 21.51 -14.74 -5.01
CA VAL A 164 22.81 -14.34 -5.60
C VAL A 164 23.92 -14.09 -4.58
N SER A 165 23.60 -13.91 -3.29
CA SER A 165 24.61 -13.71 -2.25
C SER A 165 24.13 -14.09 -0.84
N ALA A 166 25.09 -14.36 0.05
CA ALA A 166 24.90 -14.48 1.49
C ALA A 166 25.93 -13.59 2.20
N PRO A 167 25.55 -12.50 2.89
CA PRO A 167 24.18 -12.03 3.14
C PRO A 167 23.42 -11.60 1.86
N PRO A 168 22.07 -11.54 1.87
CA PRO A 168 21.26 -11.19 0.70
C PRO A 168 21.65 -9.86 0.07
N LEU A 169 21.69 -9.81 -1.25
CA LEU A 169 22.07 -8.60 -1.98
C LEU A 169 20.98 -7.55 -1.83
N LYS A 170 21.34 -6.39 -1.27
CA LYS A 170 20.42 -5.28 -1.07
C LYS A 170 20.44 -4.35 -2.28
N ILE A 171 19.30 -4.21 -2.95
CA ILE A 171 19.03 -3.20 -3.97
C ILE A 171 18.04 -2.22 -3.37
N ARG A 172 18.34 -0.93 -3.42
CA ARG A 172 17.49 0.12 -2.86
C ARG A 172 17.03 1.06 -3.97
N LEU A 173 15.72 1.29 -4.00
CA LEU A 173 15.07 2.26 -4.86
C LEU A 173 14.49 3.37 -3.99
N GLU A 174 14.71 4.62 -4.38
CA GLU A 174 14.22 5.83 -3.71
C GLU A 174 13.40 6.69 -4.67
N ASP A 175 12.74 7.71 -4.14
CA ASP A 175 11.90 8.66 -4.89
C ASP A 175 10.88 7.99 -5.80
N ILE A 176 10.31 6.87 -5.34
CA ILE A 176 9.38 6.09 -6.14
C ILE A 176 8.08 6.86 -6.29
N GLN A 177 7.73 7.16 -7.54
CA GLN A 177 6.41 7.63 -7.94
C GLN A 177 5.75 6.51 -8.72
N ALA A 178 4.61 6.02 -8.24
CA ALA A 178 3.90 4.94 -8.92
C ALA A 178 2.40 5.21 -9.02
N ARG A 179 1.81 4.74 -10.11
CA ARG A 179 0.38 4.77 -10.36
C ARG A 179 -0.08 3.39 -10.81
N ILE A 180 -0.93 2.76 -10.01
CA ILE A 180 -1.53 1.47 -10.32
C ILE A 180 -3.03 1.67 -10.50
N ARG A 181 -3.66 1.00 -11.46
CA ARG A 181 -5.08 1.17 -11.81
C ARG A 181 -5.77 -0.17 -11.98
N ASP A 182 -7.08 -0.15 -11.75
CA ASP A 182 -8.00 -1.23 -12.08
C ASP A 182 -7.70 -2.53 -11.32
N ILE A 183 -7.58 -2.45 -9.99
CA ILE A 183 -7.33 -3.61 -9.12
C ILE A 183 -8.66 -4.13 -8.59
N THR A 184 -8.85 -5.45 -8.61
CA THR A 184 -9.97 -6.12 -7.97
C THR A 184 -9.45 -7.03 -6.86
N ALA A 185 -9.95 -6.92 -5.64
CA ALA A 185 -9.58 -7.80 -4.53
C ALA A 185 -10.83 -8.54 -3.99
N PRO A 186 -10.71 -9.77 -3.45
CA PRO A 186 -9.48 -10.55 -3.29
C PRO A 186 -9.11 -11.39 -4.52
N SER A 187 -9.93 -11.42 -5.57
CA SER A 187 -9.71 -12.29 -6.74
C SER A 187 -8.50 -11.90 -7.59
N PHE A 188 -8.07 -10.63 -7.54
CA PHE A 188 -6.99 -10.07 -8.37
C PHE A 188 -7.16 -10.38 -9.87
N THR A 189 -8.42 -10.47 -10.30
CA THR A 189 -8.84 -10.73 -11.68
C THR A 189 -8.90 -9.43 -12.48
N GLY A 190 -8.66 -9.56 -13.79
CA GLY A 190 -8.66 -8.45 -14.72
C GLY A 190 -7.30 -7.75 -14.84
N MET A 191 -7.19 -6.94 -15.90
CA MET A 191 -5.94 -6.30 -16.29
C MET A 191 -5.64 -5.10 -15.41
N THR A 192 -4.65 -5.24 -14.52
CA THR A 192 -4.10 -4.14 -13.71
C THR A 192 -3.05 -3.39 -14.52
N ARG A 193 -3.14 -2.06 -14.59
CA ARG A 193 -2.14 -1.23 -15.26
C ARG A 193 -1.27 -0.52 -14.26
N PHE A 194 0.03 -0.44 -14.51
CA PHE A 194 0.94 0.29 -13.65
C PHE A 194 1.95 1.14 -14.43
N ASP A 195 2.41 2.20 -13.78
CA ASP A 195 3.46 3.10 -14.22
C ASP A 195 4.27 3.47 -12.97
N LEU A 196 5.59 3.34 -13.04
CA LEU A 196 6.50 3.57 -11.94
C LEU A 196 7.75 4.30 -12.45
N THR A 197 8.23 5.25 -11.66
CA THR A 197 9.56 5.84 -11.80
C THR A 197 10.27 5.82 -10.45
N GLY A 198 11.59 5.82 -10.45
CA GLY A 198 12.38 5.89 -9.23
C GLY A 198 13.88 6.01 -9.49
N ILE A 199 14.61 6.23 -8.41
CA ILE A 199 16.07 6.30 -8.38
C ILE A 199 16.61 4.96 -7.87
N VAL A 200 17.48 4.31 -8.63
CA VAL A 200 18.18 3.09 -8.22
C VAL A 200 19.50 3.49 -7.55
N LYS A 201 19.64 3.20 -6.26
CA LYS A 201 20.85 3.55 -5.51
C LYS A 201 22.02 2.66 -5.91
N GLY A 202 23.12 3.29 -6.28
CA GLY A 202 24.36 2.61 -6.62
C GLY A 202 25.50 2.90 -5.64
N ALA A 203 26.57 2.11 -5.71
CA ALA A 203 27.74 2.29 -4.85
C ALA A 203 28.51 3.58 -5.17
N ARG A 204 28.56 3.98 -6.44
CA ARG A 204 29.24 5.19 -6.89
C ARG A 204 28.34 6.24 -7.50
N ARG A 205 27.27 5.83 -8.16
CA ARG A 205 26.29 6.73 -8.76
C ARG A 205 24.90 6.18 -8.66
N ASP A 206 23.93 7.07 -8.59
CA ASP A 206 22.53 6.69 -8.65
C ASP A 206 22.06 6.66 -10.11
N GLY A 207 21.28 5.64 -10.45
CA GLY A 207 20.60 5.52 -11.74
C GLY A 207 19.11 5.83 -11.64
N ARG A 208 18.42 5.81 -12.77
CA ARG A 208 16.96 5.96 -12.86
C ARG A 208 16.35 4.70 -13.44
N VAL A 209 15.14 4.41 -12.99
CA VAL A 209 14.30 3.35 -13.54
C VAL A 209 12.94 3.92 -13.88
N HIS A 210 12.43 3.52 -15.04
CA HIS A 210 11.03 3.65 -15.38
C HIS A 210 10.48 2.28 -15.75
N ALA A 211 9.35 1.91 -15.18
CA ALA A 211 8.68 0.65 -15.47
C ALA A 211 7.19 0.91 -15.69
N ALA A 212 6.67 0.52 -16.84
CA ALA A 212 5.25 0.68 -17.16
C ALA A 212 4.73 -0.56 -17.87
N GLY A 213 3.47 -0.88 -17.65
CA GLY A 213 2.90 -2.08 -18.22
C GLY A 213 1.53 -2.44 -17.68
N SER A 214 1.15 -3.67 -17.96
CA SER A 214 -0.08 -4.27 -17.49
C SER A 214 0.13 -5.72 -17.09
N VAL A 215 -0.61 -6.17 -16.09
CA VAL A 215 -0.54 -7.53 -15.55
C VAL A 215 -1.93 -8.01 -15.18
N GLU A 216 -2.24 -9.25 -15.54
CA GLU A 216 -3.35 -10.02 -14.98
C GLU A 216 -2.80 -10.96 -13.91
N ILE A 217 -3.01 -10.61 -12.64
CA ILE A 217 -2.35 -11.27 -11.50
C ILE A 217 -2.84 -12.73 -11.36
N ALA A 218 -4.12 -12.98 -11.67
CA ALA A 218 -4.73 -14.30 -11.60
C ALA A 218 -4.09 -15.31 -12.59
N THR A 219 -3.84 -14.90 -13.83
CA THR A 219 -3.23 -15.75 -14.87
C THR A 219 -1.71 -15.60 -14.95
N ARG A 220 -1.15 -14.57 -14.30
CA ARG A 220 0.26 -14.14 -14.37
C ARG A 220 0.69 -13.66 -15.76
N ASP A 221 -0.26 -13.33 -16.62
CA ASP A 221 0.02 -12.72 -17.91
C ASP A 221 0.44 -11.26 -17.72
N SER A 222 1.53 -10.85 -18.36
CA SER A 222 2.03 -9.49 -18.24
C SER A 222 2.68 -8.98 -19.50
N SER A 223 2.58 -7.68 -19.71
CA SER A 223 3.33 -6.92 -20.71
C SER A 223 3.97 -5.74 -19.99
N LEU A 224 5.31 -5.69 -20.01
CA LEU A 224 6.10 -4.76 -19.23
C LEU A 224 7.21 -4.16 -20.09
N ALA A 225 7.35 -2.84 -20.04
CA ALA A 225 8.50 -2.11 -20.53
C ALA A 225 9.27 -1.55 -19.34
N VAL A 226 10.58 -1.82 -19.28
CA VAL A 226 11.48 -1.27 -18.28
C VAL A 226 12.57 -0.49 -19.01
N LYS A 227 12.77 0.76 -18.60
CA LYS A 227 13.87 1.62 -19.03
C LYS A 227 14.80 1.84 -17.84
N LEU A 228 16.09 1.61 -18.05
CA LEU A 228 17.14 1.85 -17.08
C LEU A 228 18.08 2.93 -17.62
N GLU A 229 18.44 3.89 -16.78
CA GLU A 229 19.33 4.96 -17.19
C GLU A 229 20.39 5.18 -16.10
N ALA A 230 21.65 5.23 -16.50
CA ALA A 230 22.79 5.52 -15.64
C ALA A 230 22.95 4.58 -14.42
N VAL A 231 22.44 3.34 -14.48
CA VAL A 231 22.47 2.41 -13.34
C VAL A 231 23.88 1.85 -13.13
N ASP A 232 24.40 1.93 -11.90
CA ASP A 232 25.75 1.47 -11.54
C ASP A 232 25.85 -0.07 -11.55
N LEU A 233 26.59 -0.62 -12.50
CA LEU A 233 26.77 -2.08 -12.62
C LEU A 233 27.52 -2.70 -11.44
N THR A 234 28.28 -1.93 -10.66
CA THR A 234 28.98 -2.50 -9.50
C THR A 234 28.06 -2.92 -8.38
N SER A 235 26.89 -2.29 -8.24
CA SER A 235 25.85 -2.73 -7.31
C SER A 235 25.16 -4.02 -7.74
N PHE A 236 25.34 -4.45 -9.00
CA PHE A 236 24.72 -5.65 -9.58
C PHE A 236 25.74 -6.73 -9.95
N GLN A 237 26.97 -6.64 -9.43
CA GLN A 237 28.05 -7.58 -9.75
C GLN A 237 27.64 -9.04 -9.56
N SER A 238 26.89 -9.35 -8.50
CA SER A 238 26.42 -10.72 -8.21
C SER A 238 25.47 -11.31 -9.26
N TYR A 239 24.88 -10.48 -10.13
CA TYR A 239 24.07 -10.95 -11.27
C TYR A 239 24.88 -11.16 -12.54
N LEU A 240 26.00 -10.45 -12.67
CA LEU A 240 26.83 -10.47 -13.88
C LEU A 240 27.86 -11.58 -13.87
N LEU A 241 28.38 -11.90 -12.68
CA LEU A 241 29.53 -12.78 -12.52
C LEU A 241 29.12 -14.06 -11.83
N ARG A 242 29.25 -15.19 -12.54
CA ARG A 242 29.07 -16.54 -11.97
C ARG A 242 30.33 -17.08 -11.31
N SER A 243 31.51 -16.58 -11.70
CA SER A 243 32.81 -17.02 -11.18
C SER A 243 33.43 -15.94 -10.28
N HIS A 244 34.13 -16.39 -9.23
CA HIS A 244 34.67 -15.51 -8.19
C HIS A 244 35.93 -14.74 -8.63
N ASP A 245 36.49 -15.07 -9.79
CA ASP A 245 37.74 -14.50 -10.31
C ASP A 245 37.55 -13.23 -11.15
N ALA A 246 36.31 -12.90 -11.50
CA ALA A 246 35.99 -11.68 -12.22
C ALA A 246 35.49 -10.61 -11.24
N ARG A 247 35.78 -9.33 -11.54
CA ARG A 247 35.28 -8.19 -10.77
C ARG A 247 34.85 -7.07 -11.70
N VAL A 248 33.68 -6.49 -11.44
CA VAL A 248 33.26 -5.26 -12.12
C VAL A 248 33.95 -4.10 -11.42
N VAL A 249 34.90 -3.47 -12.10
CA VAL A 249 35.62 -2.30 -11.55
C VAL A 249 34.82 -1.02 -11.78
N SER A 250 34.10 -0.88 -12.90
CA SER A 250 33.17 0.22 -13.19
C SER A 250 32.28 -0.13 -14.39
N GLY A 251 31.10 0.49 -14.47
CA GLY A 251 30.19 0.30 -15.61
C GLY A 251 28.84 0.99 -15.39
N ILE A 252 28.11 1.22 -16.48
CA ILE A 252 26.78 1.82 -16.51
C ILE A 252 25.86 0.92 -17.34
N LEU A 253 24.61 0.78 -16.91
CA LEU A 253 23.55 0.16 -17.68
C LEU A 253 22.55 1.20 -18.15
N ASP A 254 22.36 1.24 -19.48
CA ASP A 254 21.34 2.02 -20.18
C ASP A 254 20.56 1.08 -21.10
N MET A 255 19.24 0.96 -20.90
CA MET A 255 18.34 0.10 -21.68
C MET A 255 16.96 0.72 -21.83
#